data_AF-A0A3D9CWB2-F1
#
_entry.id   AF-A0A3D9CWB2-F1
#
_cell.length_a   1.000
_cell.length_b   1.000
_cell.length_c   1.000
_cell.angle_alpha   90.00
_cell.angle_beta   90.00
_cell.angle_gamma   90.00
#
_symmetry.space_group_name_H-M   'P 1'
#
loop_
_entity.id
_entity.type
_entity.pdbx_description
1 polymer ?
#
loop_
_entity_poly.entity_id
_entity_poly.type
_entity_poly.pdbx_seq_one_letter_code
_entity_poly.pdbx_strand_id
1 'polypeptide(L)'
;MLIDFKNLNINNLSFQTDFEQKIKFFLNEWFSDGYTVKVQTSGSTGTPKIFEIEKEKMLNSAVMTCNFLGLKEGNKALLCLP
;
A
#
# COMPACT_ATOMS: atom_id res chain seq x y z
N MET A 1 7.41 -7.12 11.57
CA MET A 1 7.57 -7.83 10.29
C MET A 1 8.63 -7.15 9.41
N LEU A 2 9.39 -7.93 8.63
CA LEU A 2 10.29 -7.43 7.58
C LEU A 2 9.84 -8.02 6.24
N ILE A 3 9.62 -7.17 5.23
CA ILE A 3 9.22 -7.57 3.88
C ILE A 3 10.33 -7.15 2.92
N ASP A 4 10.91 -8.11 2.21
CA ASP A 4 11.81 -7.84 1.08
C ASP A 4 11.02 -7.93 -0.23
N PHE A 5 10.84 -6.80 -0.89
CA PHE A 5 10.13 -6.73 -2.17
C PHE A 5 10.94 -7.28 -3.35
N LYS A 6 12.26 -7.48 -3.22
CA LYS A 6 13.09 -8.09 -4.27
C LYS A 6 12.81 -9.59 -4.42
N ASN A 7 12.43 -10.25 -3.32
CA ASN A 7 12.17 -11.69 -3.25
C ASN A 7 10.82 -11.98 -2.57
N LEU A 8 9.80 -11.20 -2.94
CA LEU A 8 8.51 -11.25 -2.26
C LEU A 8 7.79 -12.58 -2.53
N ASN A 9 7.56 -13.36 -1.47
CA ASN A 9 6.57 -14.45 -1.47
C ASN A 9 5.59 -14.22 -0.31
N ILE A 10 4.40 -13.71 -0.63
CA ILE A 10 3.38 -13.34 0.37
C ILE A 10 2.95 -14.55 1.21
N ASN A 11 2.95 -15.75 0.63
CA ASN A 11 2.57 -16.98 1.34
C ASN A 11 3.58 -17.38 2.42
N ASN A 12 4.82 -16.89 2.33
CA ASN A 12 5.88 -17.16 3.31
C ASN A 12 5.97 -16.08 4.39
N LEU A 13 5.14 -15.03 4.33
CA LEU A 13 5.09 -13.98 5.35
C LEU A 13 4.13 -14.36 6.48
N SER A 14 4.57 -14.14 7.71
CA SER A 14 3.73 -14.27 8.91
C SER A 14 3.14 -12.91 9.26
N PHE A 15 1.80 -12.83 9.32
CA PHE A 15 1.05 -11.64 9.70
C PHE A 15 0.32 -11.94 11.01
N GLN A 16 0.71 -11.28 12.10
CA GLN A 16 0.24 -11.60 13.45
C GLN A 16 -0.71 -10.54 14.02
N THR A 17 -0.53 -9.28 13.64
CA THR A 17 -1.35 -8.17 14.15
C THR A 17 -2.45 -7.79 13.16
N ASP A 18 -3.51 -7.12 13.64
CA ASP A 18 -4.58 -6.60 12.77
C ASP A 18 -4.04 -5.65 11.69
N PHE A 19 -3.04 -4.84 12.05
CA PHE A 19 -2.35 -3.98 11.10
C PHE A 19 -1.63 -4.79 10.03
N GLU A 20 -0.87 -5.81 10.42
CA GLU A 20 -0.20 -6.71 9.47
C GLU A 20 -1.20 -7.45 8.56
N GLN A 21 -2.38 -7.82 9.07
CA GLN A 21 -3.44 -8.40 8.23
C GLN A 21 -3.99 -7.41 7.21
N LYS A 22 -4.15 -6.13 7.56
CA LYS A 22 -4.50 -5.08 6.59
C LYS A 22 -3.43 -4.94 5.51
N ILE A 23 -2.14 -4.99 5.88
CA ILE A 23 -1.03 -4.98 4.92
C ILE A 23 -1.11 -6.21 3.99
N LYS A 24 -1.38 -7.41 4.52
CA LYS A 24 -1.57 -8.62 3.71
C LYS A 24 -2.68 -8.44 2.68
N PHE A 25 -3.84 -7.91 3.11
CA PHE A 25 -4.97 -7.66 2.23
C PHE A 25 -4.59 -6.68 1.12
N PHE A 26 -3.96 -5.55 1.47
CA PHE A 26 -3.49 -4.57 0.51
C PHE A 26 -2.49 -5.17 -0.49
N LEU A 27 -1.51 -5.96 -0.03
CA LEU A 27 -0.53 -6.58 -0.93
C LEU A 27 -1.18 -7.57 -1.90
N ASN A 28 -2.12 -8.39 -1.44
CA ASN A 28 -2.86 -9.31 -2.31
C ASN A 28 -3.65 -8.55 -3.38
N GLU A 29 -4.30 -7.44 -3.01
CA GLU A 29 -5.04 -6.61 -3.97
C GLU A 29 -4.10 -5.89 -4.94
N TRP A 30 -2.98 -5.34 -4.43
CA TRP A 30 -1.97 -4.64 -5.21
C TRP A 30 -1.34 -5.54 -6.28
N PHE A 31 -1.03 -6.79 -5.94
CA PHE A 31 -0.43 -7.75 -6.86
C PHE A 31 -1.45 -8.60 -7.65
N SER A 32 -2.75 -8.38 -7.46
CA SER A 32 -3.78 -9.00 -8.31
C SER A 32 -3.75 -8.44 -9.74
N ASP A 33 -4.37 -9.16 -10.69
CA ASP A 33 -4.51 -8.74 -12.09
C ASP A 33 -5.44 -7.52 -12.30
N GLY A 34 -6.12 -7.07 -11.25
CA GLY A 34 -7.00 -5.89 -11.31
C GLY A 34 -6.22 -4.60 -11.59
N TYR A 35 -6.82 -3.70 -12.36
CA TYR A 35 -6.24 -2.38 -12.68
C TYR A 35 -6.35 -1.37 -11.54
N THR A 36 -7.23 -1.64 -10.58
CA THR A 36 -7.57 -0.73 -9.47
C THR A 36 -7.34 -1.41 -8.12
N VAL A 37 -7.26 -0.59 -7.07
CA VAL A 37 -7.38 -1.01 -5.66
C VAL A 37 -8.51 -0.25 -4.99
N LYS A 38 -9.20 -0.89 -4.05
CA LYS A 38 -10.30 -0.31 -3.29
C LYS A 38 -9.77 0.42 -2.07
N VAL A 39 -10.05 1.71 -2.00
CA VAL A 39 -9.69 2.58 -0.88
C VAL A 39 -10.95 3.10 -0.22
N GLN A 40 -11.04 2.92 1.10
CA GLN A 40 -12.11 3.48 1.91
C GLN A 40 -11.69 4.87 2.39
N THR A 41 -12.51 5.88 2.12
CA THR A 41 -12.35 7.19 2.75
C THR A 41 -13.47 7.39 3.77
N SER A 42 -13.17 8.10 4.85
CA SER A 42 -14.11 8.34 5.94
C SER A 42 -15.36 9.10 5.50
N GLY A 43 -15.30 9.84 4.39
CA GLY A 43 -16.41 10.63 3.86
C GLY A 43 -16.79 11.74 4.83
N SER A 44 -16.69 13.01 4.42
CA SER A 44 -17.06 14.15 5.28
C SER A 44 -18.51 14.10 5.81
N THR A 45 -19.38 13.29 5.20
CA THR A 45 -20.80 13.13 5.54
C THR A 45 -21.13 11.82 6.28
N GLY A 46 -20.14 11.11 6.82
CA GLY A 46 -20.34 10.02 7.78
C GLY A 46 -20.62 8.62 7.21
N THR A 47 -20.93 8.48 5.93
CA THR A 47 -20.98 7.17 5.27
C THR A 47 -19.67 6.92 4.52
N PRO A 48 -18.87 5.91 4.94
CA PRO A 48 -17.64 5.58 4.23
C PRO A 48 -17.94 5.23 2.78
N LYS A 49 -17.15 5.80 1.86
CA LYS A 49 -17.25 5.51 0.43
C LYS A 49 -16.03 4.70 0.00
N ILE A 50 -16.29 3.64 -0.74
CA ILE A 50 -15.25 2.85 -1.41
C ILE A 50 -14.97 3.52 -2.75
N PHE A 51 -13.72 3.87 -2.97
CA PHE A 51 -13.20 4.39 -4.24
C PHE A 51 -12.31 3.34 -4.88
N GLU A 52 -12.40 3.20 -6.20
CA GLU A 52 -11.43 2.44 -6.97
C GLU A 52 -10.37 3.40 -7.49
N ILE A 53 -9.12 3.15 -7.10
CA ILE A 53 -7.98 3.96 -7.53
C ILE A 53 -7.13 3.13 -8.49
N GLU A 54 -6.85 3.66 -9.67
CA GLU A 54 -5.94 3.04 -10.63
C GLU A 54 -4.54 2.88 -10.04
N LYS A 55 -3.98 1.67 -10.15
CA LYS A 55 -2.62 1.36 -9.68
C LYS A 55 -1.57 2.25 -10.34
N GLU A 56 -1.76 2.59 -11.61
CA GLU A 56 -0.88 3.50 -12.36
C GLU A 56 -0.83 4.91 -11.73
N LYS A 57 -1.97 5.46 -11.30
CA LYS A 57 -2.01 6.76 -10.61
C LYS A 57 -1.27 6.71 -9.27
N MET A 58 -1.40 5.60 -8.54
CA MET A 58 -0.67 5.40 -7.28
C MET A 58 0.85 5.32 -7.51
N LEU A 59 1.28 4.58 -8.54
CA LEU A 59 2.69 4.51 -8.94
C LEU A 59 3.25 5.89 -9.30
N ASN A 60 2.54 6.64 -10.15
CA ASN A 60 2.95 7.99 -10.54
C ASN A 60 3.06 8.93 -9.33
N SER A 61 2.13 8.86 -8.38
CA SER A 61 2.17 9.62 -7.13
C SER A 61 3.39 9.27 -6.26
N ALA A 62 3.70 7.97 -6.14
CA ALA A 62 4.87 7.51 -5.42
C ALA A 62 6.17 8.00 -6.07
N VAL A 63 6.28 7.92 -7.40
CA VAL A 63 7.44 8.43 -8.16
C VAL A 63 7.63 9.94 -7.94
N MET A 64 6.55 10.73 -8.04
CA MET A 64 6.60 12.18 -7.77
C MET A 64 7.09 12.47 -6.35
N THR A 65 6.59 11.73 -5.35
CA THR A 65 6.99 11.89 -3.95
C THR A 65 8.48 11.57 -3.76
N CYS A 66 8.96 10.45 -4.33
CA CYS A 66 10.36 10.07 -4.28
C CYS A 66 11.27 11.12 -4.92
N ASN A 67 10.87 11.64 -6.09
CA ASN A 67 11.64 12.68 -6.79
C ASN A 67 11.68 13.99 -6.00
N PHE A 68 10.54 14.43 -5.45
CA PHE A 68 10.44 15.67 -4.69
C PHE A 68 11.26 15.64 -3.40
N LEU A 69 11.23 14.52 -2.68
CA LEU A 69 11.95 14.34 -1.41
C LEU A 69 13.38 13.83 -1.59
N GLY A 70 13.79 13.47 -2.82
CA GLY A 70 15.10 12.89 -3.11
C GLY A 70 15.30 11.49 -2.51
N LEU A 71 14.23 10.70 -2.34
CA LEU A 71 14.29 9.37 -1.75
C LEU A 71 14.95 8.37 -2.69
N LYS A 72 15.83 7.53 -2.13
CA LYS A 72 16.59 6.50 -2.84
C LYS A 72 16.45 5.14 -2.16
N GLU A 73 16.80 4.08 -2.88
CA GLU A 73 16.93 2.75 -2.30
C GLU A 73 17.82 2.77 -1.04
N GLY A 74 17.38 2.07 0.01
CA GLY A 74 18.07 2.05 1.30
C GLY A 74 17.69 3.19 2.26
N ASN A 75 16.96 4.21 1.80
CA ASN A 75 16.36 5.18 2.72
C ASN A 75 15.31 4.51 3.62
N LYS A 76 15.23 4.97 4.86
CA LYS A 76 14.29 4.45 5.87
C LYS A 76 13.15 5.44 6.04
N ALA A 77 11.92 4.96 5.93
CA ALA A 77 10.71 5.71 6.21
C ALA A 77 9.90 4.97 7.29
N LEU A 78 9.20 5.74 8.13
CA LEU A 78 8.29 5.20 9.13
C LEU A 78 6.85 5.22 8.57
N LEU A 79 6.21 4.06 8.49
CA LEU A 79 4.78 3.97 8.22
C LEU A 79 4.02 4.15 9.53
N CYS A 80 3.62 5.39 9.82
CA CYS A 80 2.90 5.76 11.05
C CYS A 80 1.41 6.06 10.85
N LEU A 81 0.87 5.73 9.67
CA LEU A 81 -0.54 5.92 9.33
C LEU A 81 -1.32 4.60 9.50
N PRO A 82 -2.59 4.65 9.99
CA PRO A 82 -3.38 3.49 10.38
C PRO A 82 -4.10 2.73 9.26
#